data_AF-A0A1D1XMU8-F1
#
_entry.id   AF-A0A1D1XMU8-F1
#
_cell.length_a   1.000
_cell.length_b   1.000
_cell.length_c   1.000
_cell.angle_alpha   90.00
_cell.angle_beta   90.00
_cell.angle_gamma   90.00
#
_symmetry.space_group_name_H-M   'P 1'
#
loop_
_entity.id
_entity.type
_entity.pdbx_description
1 polymer ?
#
loop_
_entity_poly.entity_id
_entity_poly.type
_entity_poly.pdbx_seq_one_letter_code
_entity_poly.pdbx_strand_id
1 'polypeptide(L)'
;DAAIIPIGLGGFVACRALSQRNDDPTKASRPWDIERDGFVMGEGAGVLLLEELEHAKRRGATIHAEFLGGSFTCDAYHMTEPHPNGTGIALCMEKALSQSGVAREDVNYVNAHATSTPSGDLKEYQAVVRCFRSNPELRVNSTKSMIGHLLGA
;
A
#
# COMPACT_ATOMS: atom_id res chain seq x y z
N ASP A 1 -12.10 2.23 15.70
CA ASP A 1 -11.92 0.97 16.44
C ASP A 1 -10.42 0.65 16.42
N ALA A 2 -9.83 0.23 17.54
CA ALA A 2 -8.39 0.01 17.63
C ALA A 2 -8.03 -1.41 17.15
N ALA A 3 -7.08 -1.52 16.22
CA ALA A 3 -6.67 -2.80 15.66
C ALA A 3 -5.88 -3.67 16.65
N ILE A 4 -5.21 -3.04 17.62
CA ILE A 4 -4.31 -3.71 18.57
C ILE A 4 -5.12 -4.14 19.80
N ILE A 5 -5.81 -5.28 19.65
CA ILE A 5 -6.49 -5.96 20.76
C ILE A 5 -6.01 -7.41 20.87
N PRO A 6 -6.06 -8.07 22.06
CA PRO A 6 -5.48 -9.39 22.26
C PRO A 6 -5.94 -10.45 21.26
N ILE A 7 -7.23 -10.46 20.90
CA ILE A 7 -7.78 -11.43 19.94
C ILE A 7 -7.30 -11.17 18.50
N GLY A 8 -7.23 -9.89 18.10
CA GLY A 8 -6.74 -9.50 16.78
C GLY A 8 -5.25 -9.82 16.63
N LEU A 9 -4.45 -9.42 17.62
CA LEU A 9 -3.02 -9.74 17.68
C LEU A 9 -2.79 -11.25 17.65
N GLY A 10 -3.50 -12.01 18.49
CA GLY A 10 -3.39 -13.47 18.55
C GLY A 10 -3.71 -14.15 17.22
N GLY A 11 -4.71 -13.66 16.49
CA GLY A 11 -5.05 -14.16 15.15
C GLY A 11 -3.90 -13.99 14.15
N PHE A 12 -3.31 -12.79 14.07
CA PHE A 12 -2.19 -12.55 13.14
C PHE A 12 -0.90 -13.28 13.54
N VAL A 13 -0.65 -13.47 14.84
CA VAL A 13 0.42 -14.35 15.33
C VAL A 13 0.19 -15.79 14.86
N ALA A 14 -1.03 -16.32 15.01
CA ALA A 14 -1.37 -17.67 14.59
C ALA A 14 -1.21 -17.89 13.07
N CYS A 15 -1.53 -16.87 12.28
CA CYS A 15 -1.32 -16.87 10.82
C CYS A 15 0.14 -16.67 10.40
N ARG A 16 1.08 -16.48 11.35
CA ARG A 16 2.50 -16.16 11.08
C ARG A 16 2.68 -14.95 10.15
N ALA A 17 1.79 -13.96 10.26
CA ALA A 17 1.82 -12.78 9.41
C ALA A 17 2.66 -11.63 10.00
N LEU A 18 2.89 -11.65 11.32
CA LEU A 18 3.66 -10.63 12.03
C LEU A 18 5.15 -10.95 12.04
N SER A 19 5.97 -9.89 12.04
CA SER A 19 7.41 -10.02 12.31
C SER A 19 7.66 -10.66 13.67
N GLN A 20 8.69 -11.49 13.76
CA GLN A 20 9.13 -12.15 14.99
C GLN A 20 10.40 -11.52 15.57
N ARG A 21 10.89 -10.41 14.99
CA ARG A 21 12.08 -9.66 15.41
C ARG A 21 11.80 -8.84 16.68
N ASN A 22 11.59 -9.54 17.78
CA ASN A 22 11.30 -8.96 19.09
C ASN A 22 12.56 -8.37 19.77
N ASP A 23 13.76 -8.74 19.30
CA ASP A 23 15.06 -8.30 19.79
C ASP A 23 15.48 -6.92 19.24
N ASP A 24 14.98 -6.53 18.07
CA ASP A 24 15.16 -5.18 17.50
C ASP A 24 13.84 -4.64 16.90
N PRO A 25 12.84 -4.34 17.75
CA PRO A 25 11.49 -4.00 17.31
C PRO A 25 11.43 -2.71 16.48
N THR A 26 12.34 -1.77 16.72
CA THR A 26 12.41 -0.49 15.98
C THR A 26 12.79 -0.67 14.52
N LYS A 27 13.37 -1.83 14.16
CA LYS A 27 13.73 -2.19 12.79
C LYS A 27 12.93 -3.38 12.27
N ALA A 28 11.86 -3.81 12.95
CA ALA A 28 11.10 -4.99 12.55
C ALA A 28 10.33 -4.78 11.24
N SER A 29 9.75 -3.58 11.04
CA SER A 29 9.09 -3.23 9.78
C SER A 29 10.11 -2.77 8.74
N ARG A 30 10.43 -3.64 7.78
CA ARG A 30 11.49 -3.43 6.79
C ARG A 30 11.04 -3.84 5.37
N PRO A 31 10.10 -3.10 4.77
CA PRO A 31 9.60 -3.39 3.43
C PRO A 31 10.73 -3.60 2.40
N TRP A 32 10.61 -4.67 1.61
CA TRP A 32 11.59 -5.14 0.61
C TRP A 32 12.98 -5.57 1.11
N ASP A 33 13.30 -5.40 2.39
CA ASP A 33 14.57 -5.89 2.95
C ASP A 33 14.67 -7.41 2.84
N ILE A 34 15.87 -7.94 2.60
CA ILE A 34 16.10 -9.38 2.40
C ILE A 34 15.77 -10.20 3.66
N GLU A 35 15.87 -9.59 4.84
CA GLU A 35 15.59 -10.22 6.13
C GLU A 35 14.18 -9.91 6.67
N ARG A 36 13.27 -9.38 5.83
CA ARG A 36 11.88 -9.14 6.23
C ARG A 36 11.17 -10.46 6.52
N ASP A 37 10.42 -10.51 7.61
CA ASP A 37 9.81 -11.75 8.13
C ASP A 37 8.32 -11.63 8.45
N GLY A 38 7.70 -10.48 8.17
CA GLY A 38 6.30 -10.21 8.47
C GLY A 38 6.05 -8.72 8.69
N PHE A 39 4.78 -8.34 8.80
CA PHE A 39 4.41 -6.95 9.07
C PHE A 39 4.47 -6.63 10.57
N VAL A 40 4.64 -5.36 10.89
CA VAL A 40 4.46 -4.85 12.27
C VAL A 40 3.09 -4.18 12.33
N MET A 41 2.24 -4.60 13.27
CA MET A 41 0.91 -4.02 13.43
C MET A 41 1.01 -2.59 13.99
N GLY A 42 0.22 -1.67 13.44
CA GLY A 42 0.05 -0.33 13.97
C GLY A 42 -1.42 0.01 14.16
N GLU A 43 -1.69 1.16 14.76
CA GLU A 43 -3.03 1.73 14.92
C GLU A 43 -3.02 3.22 14.62
N GLY A 44 -4.16 3.75 14.16
CA GLY A 44 -4.31 5.15 13.78
C GLY A 44 -5.52 5.35 12.87
N ALA A 45 -5.68 6.58 12.38
CA ALA A 45 -6.72 6.94 11.43
C ALA A 45 -6.24 8.05 10.49
N GLY A 46 -6.58 7.94 9.21
CA GLY A 46 -6.48 9.03 8.24
C GLY A 46 -7.87 9.47 7.79
N VAL A 47 -8.07 10.78 7.59
CA VAL A 47 -9.35 11.34 7.10
C VAL A 47 -9.08 12.29 5.96
N LEU A 48 -9.83 12.13 4.87
CA LEU A 48 -9.85 13.04 3.73
C LEU A 48 -11.26 13.59 3.57
N LEU A 49 -11.35 14.88 3.24
CA LEU A 49 -12.61 15.51 2.83
C LEU A 49 -12.57 15.68 1.31
N LEU A 50 -13.46 14.97 0.62
CA LEU A 50 -13.63 15.08 -0.83
C LEU A 50 -14.81 15.99 -1.13
N GLU A 51 -14.64 16.82 -2.15
CA GLU A 51 -15.61 17.83 -2.56
C GLU A 51 -15.51 18.08 -4.06
N GLU A 52 -16.60 18.53 -4.68
CA GLU A 52 -16.60 18.97 -6.06
C GLU A 52 -15.71 20.23 -6.23
N LEU A 53 -14.86 20.25 -7.26
CA LEU A 53 -13.80 21.24 -7.42
C LEU A 53 -14.34 22.67 -7.52
N GLU A 54 -15.39 22.90 -8.29
CA GLU A 54 -15.98 24.23 -8.46
C GLU A 54 -16.68 24.70 -7.17
N HIS A 55 -17.28 23.80 -6.42
CA HIS A 55 -17.80 24.09 -5.09
C HIS A 55 -16.70 24.50 -4.11
N ALA A 56 -15.60 23.73 -4.07
CA ALA A 56 -14.41 24.04 -3.26
C ALA A 56 -13.84 25.44 -3.61
N LYS A 57 -13.71 25.75 -4.90
CA LYS A 57 -13.28 27.07 -5.39
C LYS A 57 -14.24 28.18 -4.96
N ARG A 58 -15.56 28.00 -5.14
CA ARG A 58 -16.58 29.01 -4.79
C ARG A 58 -16.55 29.38 -3.32
N ARG A 59 -16.34 28.41 -2.42
CA ARG A 59 -16.26 28.67 -0.98
C ARG A 59 -14.86 29.06 -0.49
N GLY A 60 -13.87 29.17 -1.39
CA GLY A 60 -12.49 29.52 -1.05
C GLY A 60 -11.75 28.45 -0.23
N ALA A 61 -12.06 27.17 -0.46
CA ALA A 61 -11.40 26.07 0.22
C ALA A 61 -9.91 25.96 -0.16
N THR A 62 -9.06 25.55 0.78
CA THR A 62 -7.71 25.09 0.45
C THR A 62 -7.79 23.75 -0.26
N ILE A 63 -7.29 23.70 -1.50
CA ILE A 63 -7.25 22.48 -2.31
C ILE A 63 -5.85 21.88 -2.17
N HIS A 64 -5.76 20.69 -1.58
CA HIS A 64 -4.48 19.99 -1.38
C HIS A 64 -4.08 19.14 -2.60
N ALA A 65 -5.05 18.47 -3.21
CA ALA A 65 -4.87 17.60 -4.37
C ALA A 65 -6.21 17.39 -5.07
N GLU A 66 -6.16 16.88 -6.31
CA GLU A 66 -7.32 16.41 -7.06
C GLU A 66 -7.28 14.88 -7.15
N PHE A 67 -8.42 14.22 -6.91
CA PHE A 67 -8.53 12.78 -7.08
C PHE A 67 -8.89 12.46 -8.54
N LEU A 68 -7.89 12.13 -9.34
CA LEU A 68 -8.07 11.87 -10.77
C LEU A 68 -8.68 10.49 -11.07
N GLY A 69 -8.47 9.49 -10.21
CA GLY A 69 -9.04 8.17 -10.40
C GLY A 69 -8.40 7.09 -9.53
N GLY A 70 -8.97 5.89 -9.58
CA GLY A 70 -8.49 4.72 -8.84
C GLY A 70 -9.02 3.44 -9.48
N SER A 71 -8.65 2.27 -8.97
CA SER A 71 -9.30 1.04 -9.43
C SER A 71 -9.25 -0.05 -8.37
N PHE A 72 -10.06 -1.09 -8.58
CA PHE A 72 -10.11 -2.26 -7.72
C PHE A 72 -10.11 -3.52 -8.58
N THR A 73 -9.36 -4.52 -8.13
CA THR A 73 -9.27 -5.85 -8.75
C THR A 73 -9.35 -6.92 -7.65
N CYS A 74 -9.64 -8.16 -8.02
CA CYS A 74 -9.64 -9.30 -7.12
C CYS A 74 -8.84 -10.43 -7.78
N ASP A 75 -7.89 -11.01 -7.07
CA ASP A 75 -7.06 -12.10 -7.59
C ASP A 75 -7.85 -13.40 -7.81
N ALA A 76 -8.97 -13.59 -7.10
CA ALA A 76 -9.79 -14.82 -7.13
C ALA A 76 -8.94 -16.11 -6.99
N TYR A 77 -7.89 -16.06 -6.16
CA TYR A 77 -6.85 -17.09 -6.07
C TYR A 77 -6.76 -17.73 -4.68
N HIS A 78 -6.33 -16.96 -3.69
CA HIS A 78 -6.18 -17.40 -2.30
C HIS A 78 -6.68 -16.31 -1.36
N MET A 79 -7.09 -16.69 -0.15
CA MET A 79 -7.68 -15.75 0.80
C MET A 79 -6.67 -14.72 1.33
N THR A 80 -5.42 -15.13 1.53
CA THR A 80 -4.36 -14.31 2.15
C THR A 80 -3.09 -14.18 1.33
N GLU A 81 -2.95 -14.99 0.27
CA GLU A 81 -1.74 -14.97 -0.56
C GLU A 81 -2.04 -14.29 -1.88
N PRO A 82 -1.16 -13.37 -2.34
CA PRO A 82 -1.33 -12.74 -3.64
C PRO A 82 -1.18 -13.78 -4.75
N HIS A 83 -1.79 -13.52 -5.90
CA HIS A 83 -1.59 -14.37 -7.06
C HIS A 83 -0.08 -14.50 -7.39
N PRO A 84 0.45 -15.70 -7.72
CA PRO A 84 1.89 -15.91 -7.89
C PRO A 84 2.53 -15.03 -8.98
N ASN A 85 1.75 -14.55 -9.93
CA ASN A 85 2.23 -13.66 -11.00
C ASN A 85 1.96 -12.16 -10.73
N GLY A 86 1.39 -11.79 -9.58
CA GLY A 86 1.08 -10.39 -9.25
C GLY A 86 0.11 -9.72 -10.23
N THR A 87 -0.70 -10.51 -10.95
CA THR A 87 -1.50 -10.04 -12.09
C THR A 87 -2.62 -9.10 -11.68
N GLY A 88 -3.29 -9.33 -10.55
CA GLY A 88 -4.32 -8.42 -10.06
C GLY A 88 -3.75 -7.06 -9.66
N ILE A 89 -2.54 -7.04 -9.07
CA ILE A 89 -1.84 -5.81 -8.68
C ILE A 89 -1.49 -4.98 -9.92
N ALA A 90 -0.84 -5.60 -10.92
CA ALA A 90 -0.50 -4.91 -12.15
C ALA A 90 -1.75 -4.38 -12.89
N LEU A 91 -2.79 -5.20 -13.00
CA LEU A 91 -4.06 -4.79 -13.60
C LEU A 91 -4.71 -3.61 -12.86
N CYS A 92 -4.61 -3.59 -11.52
CA CYS A 92 -5.14 -2.49 -10.70
C CYS A 92 -4.42 -1.17 -11.01
N MET A 93 -3.08 -1.19 -11.10
CA MET A 93 -2.30 -0.02 -11.47
C MET A 93 -2.61 0.46 -12.90
N GLU A 94 -2.69 -0.46 -13.86
CA GLU A 94 -3.02 -0.16 -15.26
C GLU A 94 -4.41 0.47 -15.42
N LYS A 95 -5.42 -0.07 -14.71
CA LYS A 95 -6.78 0.48 -14.72
C LYS A 95 -6.86 1.84 -14.03
N ALA A 96 -6.14 2.05 -12.93
CA ALA A 96 -6.12 3.34 -12.23
C ALA A 96 -5.51 4.44 -13.10
N LEU A 97 -4.43 4.15 -13.83
CA LEU A 97 -3.85 5.06 -14.83
C LEU A 97 -4.85 5.35 -15.96
N SER A 98 -5.51 4.32 -16.47
CA SER A 98 -6.52 4.49 -17.52
C SER A 98 -7.73 5.32 -17.07
N GLN A 99 -8.17 5.17 -15.82
CA GLN A 99 -9.30 5.96 -15.29
C GLN A 99 -8.90 7.41 -15.00
N SER A 100 -7.67 7.63 -14.54
CA SER A 100 -7.16 8.98 -14.23
C SER A 100 -6.71 9.77 -15.47
N GLY A 101 -6.44 9.09 -16.59
CA GLY A 101 -5.88 9.72 -17.79
C GLY A 101 -4.43 10.16 -17.65
N VAL A 102 -3.75 9.76 -16.56
CA VAL A 102 -2.35 10.12 -16.27
C VAL A 102 -1.42 9.16 -17.02
N ALA A 103 -0.43 9.71 -17.73
CA ALA A 103 0.59 8.89 -18.38
C ALA A 103 1.55 8.28 -17.35
N ARG A 104 2.13 7.12 -17.65
CA ARG A 104 3.04 6.41 -16.72
C ARG A 104 4.29 7.23 -16.41
N GLU A 105 4.71 8.02 -17.38
CA GLU A 105 5.87 8.90 -17.35
C GLU A 105 5.64 10.12 -16.44
N ASP A 106 4.39 10.52 -16.24
CA ASP A 106 4.01 11.65 -15.39
C ASP A 106 3.93 11.27 -13.91
N VAL A 107 3.91 9.97 -13.58
CA VAL A 107 3.89 9.49 -12.19
C VAL A 107 5.27 9.62 -11.56
N ASN A 108 5.40 10.51 -10.58
CA ASN A 108 6.70 10.81 -9.95
C ASN A 108 6.94 9.97 -8.69
N TYR A 109 5.87 9.46 -8.07
CA TYR A 109 5.94 8.80 -6.78
C TYR A 109 4.87 7.73 -6.60
N VAL A 110 5.25 6.61 -5.98
CA VAL A 110 4.35 5.55 -5.50
C VAL A 110 4.60 5.33 -4.02
N ASN A 111 3.59 5.58 -3.19
CA ASN A 111 3.55 5.08 -1.82
C ASN A 111 3.00 3.65 -1.84
N ALA A 112 3.89 2.67 -1.78
CA ALA A 112 3.56 1.27 -1.94
C ALA A 112 2.81 0.69 -0.71
N HIS A 113 2.12 -0.42 -0.91
CA HIS A 113 1.51 -1.18 0.16
C HIS A 113 2.56 -1.86 1.04
N ALA A 114 3.60 -2.45 0.44
CA ALA A 114 4.72 -3.21 0.98
C ALA A 114 4.72 -3.31 2.51
N THR A 115 4.20 -4.44 2.97
CA THR A 115 3.88 -4.72 4.37
C THR A 115 5.04 -5.34 5.11
N SER A 116 6.23 -5.44 4.52
CA SER A 116 7.37 -6.18 5.10
C SER A 116 7.14 -7.70 5.09
N THR A 117 6.26 -8.19 4.20
CA THR A 117 6.01 -9.63 4.04
C THR A 117 6.80 -10.19 2.86
N PRO A 118 7.33 -11.43 2.93
CA PRO A 118 8.16 -11.99 1.86
C PRO A 118 7.44 -12.04 0.50
N SER A 119 6.22 -12.57 0.47
CA SER A 119 5.42 -12.76 -0.75
C SER A 119 4.83 -11.43 -1.26
N GLY A 120 4.15 -10.68 -0.40
CA GLY A 120 3.44 -9.45 -0.78
C GLY A 120 4.36 -8.40 -1.40
N ASP A 121 5.43 -8.05 -0.70
CA ASP A 121 6.40 -7.03 -1.14
C ASP A 121 7.02 -7.38 -2.50
N LEU A 122 7.34 -8.66 -2.73
CA LEU A 122 7.94 -9.10 -3.98
C LEU A 122 6.95 -9.00 -5.15
N LYS A 123 5.70 -9.43 -4.96
CA LYS A 123 4.68 -9.37 -6.01
C LYS A 123 4.29 -7.93 -6.35
N GLU A 124 4.19 -7.07 -5.35
CA GLU A 124 3.96 -5.64 -5.58
C GLU A 124 5.12 -5.00 -6.32
N TYR A 125 6.37 -5.25 -5.91
CA TYR A 125 7.54 -4.71 -6.60
C TYR A 125 7.59 -5.13 -8.08
N GLN A 126 7.32 -6.41 -8.37
CA GLN A 126 7.24 -6.90 -9.75
C GLN A 126 6.15 -6.20 -10.56
N ALA A 127 4.99 -5.92 -9.96
CA ALA A 127 3.91 -5.18 -10.59
C ALA A 127 4.28 -3.70 -10.86
N VAL A 128 4.93 -3.03 -9.90
CA VAL A 128 5.43 -1.66 -10.06
C VAL A 128 6.45 -1.60 -11.20
N VAL A 129 7.44 -2.50 -11.23
CA VAL A 129 8.43 -2.57 -12.31
C VAL A 129 7.74 -2.83 -13.65
N ARG A 130 6.81 -3.78 -13.73
CA ARG A 130 6.05 -4.03 -14.96
C ARG A 130 5.31 -2.78 -15.44
N CYS A 131 4.72 -2.01 -14.53
CA CYS A 131 3.94 -0.84 -14.89
C CYS A 131 4.79 0.39 -15.23
N PHE A 132 5.93 0.58 -14.58
CA PHE A 132 6.66 1.84 -14.61
C PHE A 132 8.13 1.70 -15.03
N ARG A 133 8.57 0.54 -15.54
CA ARG A 133 9.99 0.30 -15.95
C ARG A 133 10.59 1.38 -16.86
N SER A 134 9.75 2.08 -17.63
CA SER A 134 10.20 3.12 -18.58
C SER A 134 10.37 4.49 -17.93
N ASN A 135 10.02 4.65 -16.66
CA ASN A 135 10.09 5.92 -15.92
C ASN A 135 11.27 5.86 -14.92
N PRO A 136 12.44 6.39 -15.27
CA PRO A 136 13.63 6.36 -14.40
C PRO A 136 13.53 7.30 -13.20
N GLU A 137 12.62 8.28 -13.22
CA GLU A 137 12.47 9.28 -12.16
C GLU A 137 11.53 8.82 -11.04
N LEU A 138 10.82 7.70 -11.24
CA LEU A 138 9.85 7.20 -10.28
C LEU A 138 10.51 6.89 -8.93
N ARG A 139 9.99 7.50 -7.87
CA ARG A 139 10.36 7.20 -6.49
C ARG A 139 9.33 6.30 -5.84
N VAL A 140 9.80 5.31 -5.08
CA VAL A 140 8.93 4.35 -4.39
C VAL A 140 9.36 4.25 -2.94
N ASN A 141 8.41 4.29 -2.01
CA ASN A 141 8.65 3.99 -0.60
C ASN A 141 7.49 3.18 -0.01
N SER A 142 7.61 2.79 1.24
CA SER A 142 6.49 2.34 2.06
C SER A 142 6.56 3.03 3.41
N THR A 143 5.52 3.79 3.72
CA THR A 143 5.35 4.47 5.01
C THR A 143 5.21 3.50 6.18
N LYS A 144 4.87 2.22 5.92
CA LYS A 144 4.73 1.19 6.95
C LYS A 144 6.04 0.84 7.64
N SER A 145 7.20 1.20 7.08
CA SER A 145 8.48 1.08 7.78
C SER A 145 8.54 1.93 9.04
N MET A 146 7.82 3.07 9.05
CA MET A 146 7.83 4.04 10.14
C MET A 146 6.66 3.86 11.11
N ILE A 147 5.45 3.61 10.57
CA ILE A 147 4.21 3.61 11.36
C ILE A 147 3.60 2.21 11.54
N GLY A 148 4.19 1.17 10.93
CA GLY A 148 3.59 -0.16 10.87
C GLY A 148 2.40 -0.24 9.91
N HIS A 149 1.70 -1.37 9.94
CA HIS A 149 0.51 -1.63 9.16
C HIS A 149 -0.75 -1.38 10.00
N LEU A 150 -1.44 -0.28 9.71
CA LEU A 150 -2.67 0.16 10.39
C LEU A 150 -3.94 -0.58 9.93
N LEU A 151 -3.77 -1.77 9.36
CA LEU A 151 -4.83 -2.58 8.75
C LEU A 151 -5.68 -1.77 7.75
N GLY A 152 -6.94 -1.49 8.08
CA GLY A 152 -7.88 -0.80 7.20
C GLY A 152 -7.85 0.73 7.26
N ALA A 153 -7.01 1.31 8.12
CA ALA A 153 -6.87 2.76 8.28
C ALA A 153 -5.75 3.37 7.41
#